data_AF-A0A0A2WN43-F1
#
_entry.id   AF-A0A0A2WN43-F1
#
_cell.length_a   1.000
_cell.length_b   1.000
_cell.length_c   1.000
_cell.angle_alpha   90.00
_cell.angle_beta   90.00
_cell.angle_gamma   90.00
#
_symmetry.space_group_name_H-M   'P 1'
#
loop_
_entity.id
_entity.type
_entity.pdbx_description
1 polymer ?
#
loop_
_entity_poly.entity_id
_entity_poly.type
_entity_poly.pdbx_seq_one_letter_code
_entity_poly.pdbx_strand_id
1 'polypeptide(L)'
;MQEITVSQRFGLVVPGGVLLEAYQEGTVEVTRFRLDPDTPYAWEGLEGLGKRLKAQLEGRGFFTRCETYNALPILGGPQYTLRMARGSEGVGLYLQALAEPHTYRLEVSPADPNPPLSCPAR
;
A
#
# COMPACT_ATOMS: atom_id res chain seq x y z
N MET A 1 -10.21 -5.60 -18.09
CA MET A 1 -9.96 -4.95 -16.79
C MET A 1 -8.51 -4.49 -16.80
N GLN A 2 -8.27 -3.19 -16.66
CA GLN A 2 -6.91 -2.64 -16.67
C GLN A 2 -6.24 -2.89 -15.32
N GLU A 3 -4.96 -3.24 -15.32
CA GLU A 3 -4.15 -3.43 -14.12
C GLU A 3 -2.99 -2.44 -14.15
N ILE A 4 -2.66 -1.85 -13.00
CA ILE A 4 -1.50 -0.98 -12.86
C ILE A 4 -0.48 -1.60 -11.91
N THR A 5 0.80 -1.43 -12.24
CA THR A 5 1.89 -1.76 -11.32
C THR A 5 2.09 -0.61 -10.33
N VAL A 6 2.02 -0.90 -9.03
CA VAL A 6 2.18 0.10 -7.95
C VAL A 6 3.49 -0.07 -7.16
N SER A 7 4.20 -1.19 -7.36
CA SER A 7 5.61 -1.39 -7.00
C SER A 7 6.23 -2.39 -7.96
N GLN A 8 7.31 -1.99 -8.64
CA GLN A 8 8.06 -2.90 -9.50
C GLN A 8 8.92 -3.84 -8.67
N ARG A 9 9.56 -3.33 -7.61
CA ARG A 9 10.47 -4.09 -6.76
C ARG A 9 9.81 -5.29 -6.08
N PHE A 10 8.61 -5.08 -5.55
CA PHE A 10 7.86 -6.12 -4.83
C PHE A 10 6.76 -6.76 -5.68
N GLY A 11 6.66 -6.37 -6.96
CA GLY A 11 5.70 -6.90 -7.91
C GLY A 11 4.25 -6.71 -7.45
N LEU A 12 3.93 -5.52 -6.93
CA LEU A 12 2.58 -5.18 -6.48
C LEU A 12 1.79 -4.55 -7.61
N VAL A 13 0.56 -5.00 -7.74
CA VAL A 13 -0.37 -4.54 -8.77
C VAL A 13 -1.71 -4.17 -8.17
N VAL A 14 -2.43 -3.28 -8.85
CA VAL A 14 -3.81 -2.90 -8.49
C VAL A 14 -4.70 -3.09 -9.71
N PRO A 15 -5.64 -4.06 -9.68
CA PRO A 15 -6.62 -4.24 -10.75
C PRO A 15 -7.68 -3.13 -10.70
N GLY A 16 -8.16 -2.72 -11.86
CA GLY A 16 -9.16 -1.64 -11.97
C GLY A 16 -8.60 -0.25 -11.65
N GLY A 17 -7.28 -0.09 -11.62
CA GLY A 17 -6.63 1.18 -11.33
C GLY A 17 -6.33 2.00 -12.59
N VAL A 18 -6.37 3.33 -12.44
CA VAL A 18 -5.84 4.31 -13.37
C VAL A 18 -4.63 4.97 -12.71
N LEU A 19 -3.46 4.83 -13.33
CA LEU A 19 -2.25 5.46 -12.87
C LEU A 19 -2.35 6.98 -13.07
N LEU A 20 -2.15 7.75 -12.00
CA LEU A 20 -2.10 9.21 -12.06
C LEU A 20 -0.65 9.70 -12.07
N GLU A 21 0.18 9.09 -11.24
CA GLU A 21 1.58 9.47 -11.07
C GLU A 21 2.39 8.29 -10.52
N ALA A 22 3.62 8.10 -11.00
CA ALA A 22 4.58 7.16 -10.40
C ALA A 22 5.99 7.77 -10.45
N TYR A 23 6.69 7.73 -9.31
CA TYR A 23 8.06 8.20 -9.19
C TYR A 23 8.80 7.49 -8.05
N GLN A 24 10.10 7.72 -7.94
CA GLN A 24 10.92 7.20 -6.85
C GLN A 24 11.54 8.33 -6.04
N GLU A 25 11.46 8.21 -4.70
CA GLU A 25 12.16 9.07 -3.74
C GLU A 25 13.21 8.23 -3.02
N GLY A 26 14.45 8.23 -3.53
CA GLY A 26 15.50 7.35 -3.03
C GLY A 26 15.15 5.87 -3.25
N THR A 27 14.90 5.12 -2.18
CA THR A 27 14.49 3.70 -2.24
C THR A 27 12.97 3.50 -2.19
N VAL A 28 12.20 4.57 -2.05
CA VAL A 28 10.74 4.53 -1.94
C VAL A 28 10.11 4.64 -3.32
N GLU A 29 9.31 3.64 -3.72
CA GLU A 29 8.43 3.69 -4.88
C GLU A 29 7.12 4.36 -4.48
N VAL A 30 6.81 5.50 -5.10
CA VAL A 30 5.59 6.25 -4.82
C VAL A 30 4.68 6.18 -6.03
N THR A 31 3.45 5.71 -5.82
CA THR A 31 2.42 5.64 -6.85
C THR A 31 1.15 6.34 -6.37
N ARG A 32 0.63 7.27 -7.18
CA ARG A 32 -0.72 7.84 -7.03
C ARG A 32 -1.62 7.25 -8.11
N PHE A 33 -2.78 6.78 -7.70
CA PHE A 33 -3.72 6.13 -8.60
C PHE A 33 -5.15 6.34 -8.15
N ARG A 34 -6.07 6.18 -9.10
CA ARG A 34 -7.51 6.17 -8.84
C ARG A 34 -8.06 4.79 -9.15
N LEU A 35 -8.92 4.26 -8.29
CA LEU A 35 -9.71 3.06 -8.60
C LEU A 35 -10.94 3.46 -9.41
N ASP A 36 -11.24 2.68 -10.44
CA ASP A 36 -12.48 2.78 -11.19
C ASP A 36 -13.67 2.42 -10.26
N PRO A 37 -14.62 3.33 -10.04
CA PRO A 37 -15.75 3.12 -9.12
C PRO A 37 -16.67 1.97 -9.53
N ASP A 38 -16.66 1.58 -10.81
CA ASP A 38 -17.48 0.49 -11.32
C ASP A 38 -16.87 -0.89 -11.04
N THR A 39 -15.68 -0.93 -10.42
CA THR A 39 -15.02 -2.19 -10.05
C THR A 39 -15.39 -2.63 -8.63
N PRO A 40 -15.45 -3.95 -8.36
CA PRO A 40 -15.72 -4.45 -7.00
C PRO A 40 -14.69 -3.97 -5.97
N TYR A 41 -13.51 -3.54 -6.40
CA TYR A 41 -12.42 -3.08 -5.55
C TYR A 41 -12.65 -1.68 -4.96
N ALA A 42 -13.38 -0.81 -5.67
CA ALA A 42 -13.59 0.57 -5.23
C ALA A 42 -14.43 0.69 -3.94
N TRP A 43 -15.28 -0.31 -3.68
CA TRP A 43 -16.18 -0.36 -2.52
C TRP A 43 -15.49 -0.79 -1.22
N GLU A 44 -14.32 -1.42 -1.31
CA GLU A 44 -13.62 -1.93 -0.13
C GLU A 44 -12.84 -0.85 0.63
N GLY A 45 -12.67 0.32 0.01
CA GLY A 45 -11.97 1.46 0.60
C GLY A 45 -10.49 1.20 0.87
N LEU A 46 -9.91 2.03 1.75
CA LEU A 46 -8.49 2.02 2.04
C LEU A 46 -8.02 0.71 2.69
N GLU A 47 -8.77 0.22 3.69
CA GLU A 47 -8.40 -0.97 4.45
C GLU A 47 -8.47 -2.23 3.56
N GLY A 48 -9.50 -2.36 2.74
CA GLY A 48 -9.62 -3.47 1.79
C GLY A 48 -8.50 -3.50 0.76
N LEU A 49 -8.17 -2.33 0.19
CA LEU A 49 -7.02 -2.17 -0.69
C LEU A 49 -5.71 -2.57 0.00
N GLY A 50 -5.51 -2.15 1.26
CA GLY A 50 -4.37 -2.56 2.09
C GLY A 50 -4.30 -4.09 2.26
N LYS A 51 -5.42 -4.73 2.61
CA LYS A 51 -5.52 -6.19 2.74
C LYS A 51 -5.23 -6.94 1.45
N ARG A 52 -5.58 -6.39 0.29
CA ARG A 52 -5.27 -6.98 -1.02
C ARG A 52 -3.78 -6.92 -1.34
N LEU A 53 -3.14 -5.78 -1.08
CA LEU A 53 -1.70 -5.63 -1.26
C LEU A 53 -0.93 -6.55 -0.30
N LYS A 54 -1.40 -6.67 0.94
CA LYS A 54 -0.91 -7.66 1.91
C LYS A 54 -1.00 -9.09 1.36
N ALA A 55 -2.16 -9.50 0.85
CA ALA A 55 -2.36 -10.84 0.29
C ALA A 55 -1.40 -11.16 -0.88
N GLN A 56 -1.09 -10.17 -1.72
CA GLN A 56 -0.08 -10.33 -2.79
C GLN A 56 1.32 -10.62 -2.22
N LEU A 57 1.72 -9.93 -1.14
CA LEU A 57 3.00 -10.17 -0.47
C LEU A 57 3.03 -11.51 0.26
N GLU A 58 1.92 -11.90 0.91
CA GLU A 58 1.76 -13.22 1.52
C GLU A 58 1.92 -14.34 0.48
N GLY A 59 1.33 -14.17 -0.70
CA GLY A 59 1.52 -15.08 -1.85
C GLY A 59 2.98 -15.17 -2.34
N ARG A 60 3.83 -14.20 -1.98
CA ARG A 60 5.27 -14.17 -2.27
C ARG A 60 6.13 -14.65 -1.09
N GLY A 61 5.51 -15.12 0.00
CA GLY A 61 6.17 -15.67 1.18
C GLY A 61 6.58 -14.63 2.22
N PHE A 62 6.05 -13.41 2.15
CA PHE A 62 6.20 -12.43 3.24
C PHE A 62 5.20 -12.71 4.36
N PHE A 63 5.60 -12.45 5.59
CA PHE A 63 4.75 -12.58 6.77
C PHE A 63 4.59 -11.23 7.45
N THR A 64 3.39 -10.98 7.99
CA THR A 64 3.09 -9.73 8.70
C THR A 64 3.97 -9.59 9.93
N ARG A 65 4.65 -8.44 10.06
CA ARG A 65 5.38 -8.05 11.26
C ARG A 65 4.56 -7.08 12.09
N CYS A 66 3.95 -6.11 11.44
CA CYS A 66 3.03 -5.18 12.09
C CYS A 66 2.08 -4.58 11.04
N GLU A 67 0.92 -4.13 11.50
CA GLU A 67 -0.15 -3.55 10.67
C GLU A 67 -0.90 -2.50 11.49
N THR A 68 -1.28 -1.39 10.88
CA THR A 68 -2.10 -0.35 11.52
C THR A 68 -2.99 0.33 10.50
N TYR A 69 -4.24 0.57 10.89
CA TYR A 69 -5.21 1.35 10.12
C TYR A 69 -5.70 2.52 10.97
N ASN A 70 -5.51 3.74 10.48
CA ASN A 70 -5.96 4.96 11.11
C ASN A 70 -7.02 5.61 10.22
N ALA A 71 -8.29 5.50 10.61
CA ALA A 71 -9.42 6.05 9.85
C ALA A 71 -9.54 7.59 9.97
N LEU A 72 -9.01 8.20 11.04
CA LEU A 72 -9.16 9.62 11.34
C LEU A 72 -7.86 10.22 11.89
N PRO A 73 -6.76 10.25 11.12
CA PRO A 73 -5.58 10.96 11.59
C PRO A 73 -5.87 12.46 11.61
N ILE A 74 -5.50 13.11 12.72
CA ILE A 74 -5.77 14.51 13.02
C ILE A 74 -5.26 15.43 11.88
N LEU A 75 -4.26 14.98 11.11
CA LEU A 75 -3.73 15.61 9.90
C LEU A 75 -3.44 14.52 8.85
N GLY A 76 -3.85 14.73 7.59
CA GLY A 76 -3.43 13.89 6.45
C GLY A 76 -4.42 12.84 5.95
N GLY A 77 -5.59 12.67 6.57
CA GLY A 77 -6.64 11.75 6.08
C GLY A 77 -6.31 10.25 6.24
N PRO A 78 -7.29 9.36 6.06
CA PRO A 78 -7.17 7.93 6.38
C PRO A 78 -5.89 7.28 5.83
N GLN A 79 -5.20 6.50 6.67
CA GLN A 79 -3.95 5.83 6.30
C GLN A 79 -3.93 4.36 6.77
N TYR A 80 -3.24 3.52 6.01
CA TYR A 80 -2.97 2.12 6.28
C TYR A 80 -1.46 1.88 6.19
N THR A 81 -0.88 1.31 7.23
CA THR A 81 0.55 1.01 7.33
C THR A 81 0.74 -0.48 7.54
N LEU A 82 1.67 -1.07 6.79
CA LEU A 82 1.97 -2.49 6.86
C LEU A 82 3.49 -2.70 6.75
N ARG A 83 4.03 -3.53 7.64
CA ARG A 83 5.39 -4.05 7.53
C ARG A 83 5.34 -5.56 7.45
N MET A 84 6.05 -6.12 6.48
CA MET A 84 6.17 -7.55 6.31
C MET A 84 7.62 -7.95 6.07
N ALA A 85 7.93 -9.22 6.29
CA ALA A 85 9.28 -9.74 6.07
C ALA A 85 9.29 -11.17 5.53
N ARG A 86 10.34 -11.52 4.80
CA ARG A 86 10.68 -12.86 4.33
C ARG A 86 12.18 -13.09 4.51
N GLY A 87 12.55 -13.88 5.53
CA GLY A 87 13.95 -14.04 5.91
C GLY A 87 14.56 -12.70 6.33
N SER A 88 15.64 -12.28 5.65
CA SER A 88 16.31 -10.99 5.87
C SER A 88 15.72 -9.84 5.05
N GLU A 89 14.75 -10.10 4.18
CA GLU A 89 14.11 -9.09 3.34
C GLU A 89 12.88 -8.52 4.05
N GLY A 90 12.79 -7.20 4.18
CA GLY A 90 11.63 -6.51 4.72
C GLY A 90 11.00 -5.55 3.71
N VAL A 91 9.69 -5.38 3.79
CA VAL A 91 8.90 -4.47 2.95
C VAL A 91 7.96 -3.64 3.81
N GLY A 92 7.87 -2.36 3.51
CA GLY A 92 6.96 -1.41 4.14
C GLY A 92 6.03 -0.76 3.13
N LEU A 93 4.74 -0.76 3.45
CA LEU A 93 3.68 -0.13 2.69
C LEU A 93 3.08 0.99 3.54
N TYR A 94 2.96 2.17 2.95
CA TYR A 94 2.18 3.27 3.50
C TYR A 94 1.15 3.69 2.45
N LEU A 95 -0.12 3.41 2.72
CA LEU A 95 -1.23 3.69 1.82
C LEU A 95 -2.11 4.78 2.44
N GLN A 96 -2.44 5.81 1.67
CA GLN A 96 -3.17 6.98 2.12
C GLN A 96 -4.29 7.33 1.15
N ALA A 97 -5.48 7.62 1.67
CA ALA A 97 -6.57 8.18 0.87
C ALA A 97 -6.28 9.66 0.56
N LEU A 98 -6.49 10.07 -0.69
CA LEU A 98 -6.35 11.47 -1.12
C LEU A 98 -7.71 12.18 -1.08
N ALA A 99 -7.69 13.50 -1.29
CA ALA A 99 -8.89 14.34 -1.23
C ALA A 99 -9.95 13.96 -2.28
N GLU A 100 -9.52 13.43 -3.43
CA GLU A 100 -10.41 12.97 -4.49
C GLU A 100 -10.96 11.57 -4.19
N PRO A 101 -12.26 11.30 -4.45
CA PRO A 101 -12.85 9.98 -4.26
C PRO A 101 -12.07 8.87 -4.95
N HIS A 102 -11.98 7.72 -4.29
CA HIS A 102 -11.29 6.51 -4.78
C HIS A 102 -9.84 6.74 -5.23
N THR A 103 -9.21 7.80 -4.76
CA THR A 103 -7.84 8.16 -5.13
C THR A 103 -6.91 7.91 -3.96
N TYR A 104 -5.78 7.26 -4.24
CA TYR A 104 -4.86 6.78 -3.23
C TYR A 104 -3.42 7.15 -3.58
N ARG A 105 -2.61 7.31 -2.54
CA ARG A 105 -1.17 7.34 -2.62
C ARG A 105 -0.61 6.13 -1.89
N LEU A 106 0.22 5.35 -2.58
CA LEU A 106 0.96 4.24 -2.02
C LEU A 106 2.45 4.55 -2.06
N GLU A 107 3.10 4.45 -0.91
CA GLU A 107 4.56 4.35 -0.80
C GLU A 107 4.92 2.89 -0.53
N VAL A 108 5.90 2.36 -1.25
CA VAL A 108 6.45 1.02 -1.05
C VAL A 108 7.96 1.13 -0.94
N SER A 109 8.56 0.56 0.10
CA SER A 109 10.00 0.63 0.31
C SER A 109 10.54 -0.63 0.98
N PRO A 110 11.84 -0.92 0.82
CA PRO A 110 12.53 -1.84 1.72
C PRO A 110 12.38 -1.37 3.16
N ALA A 111 12.13 -2.31 4.08
CA ALA A 111 11.98 -2.04 5.50
C ALA A 111 12.86 -2.97 6.34
N ASP A 112 13.06 -2.62 7.61
CA ASP A 112 13.65 -3.55 8.57
C ASP A 112 12.77 -4.81 8.67
N PRO A 113 13.33 -6.03 8.50
CA PRO A 113 12.59 -7.28 8.67
C PRO A 113 12.10 -7.52 10.11
N ASN A 114 12.59 -6.77 11.09
CA ASN A 114 12.24 -6.80 12.51
C ASN A 114 11.82 -5.40 13.03
N PRO A 115 10.72 -4.81 12.50
CA PRO A 115 10.30 -3.47 12.88
C PRO A 115 9.79 -3.44 14.35
N PRO A 116 9.73 -2.26 14.98
CA PRO A 116 9.09 -2.12 16.29
C PRO A 116 7.60 -2.50 16.21
N LEU A 117 7.08 -3.04 17.32
CA LEU A 117 5.68 -3.50 17.41
C LEU A 117 4.65 -2.38 17.18
N SER A 118 5.04 -1.12 17.36
CA SER A 118 4.15 0.06 17.23
C SER A 118 3.73 0.41 15.81
N CYS A 119 4.35 -0.19 14.79
CA CYS A 119 4.05 0.03 13.37
C CYS A 119 3.88 1.51 12.95
N PRO A 120 4.89 2.36 13.17
CA PRO A 120 4.78 3.76 12.80
C PRO A 120 4.60 3.89 11.28
N ALA A 121 3.89 4.95 10.89
CA ALA A 121 3.62 5.30 9.49
C ALA A 121 4.88 5.47 8.64
N ARG A 122 6.04 5.66 9.27
CA ARG A 122 7.38 5.75 8.68
C ARG A 122 8.42 5.12 9.60
#